data_AF-A0A959C6J3-F1
#
_entry.id   AF-A0A959C6J3-F1
#
_cell.length_a   1.000
_cell.length_b   1.000
_cell.length_c   1.000
_cell.angle_alpha   90.00
_cell.angle_beta   90.00
_cell.angle_gamma   90.00
#
_symmetry.space_group_name_H-M   'P 1'
#
loop_
_entity.id
_entity.type
_entity.pdbx_description
1 polymer ?
#
loop_
_entity_poly.entity_id
_entity_poly.type
_entity_poly.pdbx_seq_one_letter_code
_entity_poly.pdbx_strand_id
1 'polypeptide(L)'
;MQKLHNYVLGQWTPGDGDGIPQYHALTGELIGTASSEGLDYAAILEYGRKNGGPALRRMTFPERGRMLKALALYLLDRKEQYYR
;
A
#
# COMPACT_ATOMS: atom_id res chain seq x y z
N MET A 1 -1.47 -16.52 11.58
CA MET A 1 -0.28 -15.71 11.22
C MET A 1 -0.63 -14.90 9.99
N GLN A 2 -0.58 -13.57 10.05
CA GLN A 2 -1.03 -12.72 8.94
C GLN A 2 0.13 -12.41 8.00
N LYS A 3 -0.01 -12.81 6.73
CA LYS A 3 0.90 -12.39 5.65
C LYS A 3 0.43 -11.06 5.09
N LEU A 4 1.33 -10.07 5.11
CA LEU A 4 1.04 -8.75 4.55
C LEU A 4 1.03 -8.84 3.02
N HIS A 5 -0.04 -8.34 2.42
CA HIS A 5 -0.22 -8.30 0.97
C HIS A 5 0.29 -6.98 0.39
N ASN A 6 0.68 -7.02 -0.87
CA ASN A 6 1.12 -5.86 -1.66
C ASN A 6 -0.05 -5.40 -2.54
N TYR A 7 -0.35 -4.10 -2.57
CA TYR A 7 -1.35 -3.58 -3.51
C TYR A 7 -0.66 -3.17 -4.83
N VAL A 8 -0.70 -4.08 -5.81
CA VAL A 8 0.02 -3.95 -7.09
C VAL A 8 -0.90 -4.32 -8.25
N LEU A 9 -0.68 -3.72 -9.42
CA LEU A 9 -1.50 -3.96 -10.62
C LEU A 9 -3.02 -3.75 -10.40
N GLY A 10 -3.41 -2.94 -9.40
CA GLY A 10 -4.82 -2.69 -9.05
C GLY A 10 -5.47 -3.75 -8.16
N GLN A 11 -4.69 -4.65 -7.54
CA GLN A 11 -5.22 -5.72 -6.69
C GLN A 11 -4.28 -6.06 -5.52
N TRP A 12 -4.82 -6.68 -4.47
CA TRP A 12 -4.03 -7.22 -3.37
C TRP A 12 -3.38 -8.54 -3.79
N THR A 13 -2.05 -8.58 -3.76
CA THR A 13 -1.25 -9.73 -4.21
C THR A 13 -0.27 -10.13 -3.10
N PRO A 14 -0.22 -11.40 -2.68
CA PRO A 14 0.78 -11.86 -1.72
C PRO A 14 2.15 -11.89 -2.39
N GLY A 15 3.22 -11.65 -1.62
CA GLY A 15 4.56 -12.08 -2.06
C GLY A 15 4.72 -13.59 -1.90
N ASP A 16 5.72 -14.17 -2.54
CA ASP A 16 6.10 -15.58 -2.38
C ASP A 16 6.87 -15.82 -1.07
N GLY A 17 7.17 -17.09 -0.79
CA GLY A 17 7.96 -17.52 0.38
C GLY A 17 7.30 -17.27 1.75
N ASP A 18 8.03 -17.53 2.83
CA ASP A 18 7.53 -17.30 4.21
C ASP A 18 7.57 -15.82 4.62
N GLY A 19 8.42 -15.03 3.94
CA GLY A 19 8.62 -13.60 4.20
C GLY A 19 9.44 -13.31 5.44
N ILE A 20 9.67 -12.01 5.67
CA ILE A 20 10.42 -11.51 6.82
C ILE A 20 9.45 -11.32 8.00
N PRO A 21 9.70 -11.97 9.15
CA PRO A 21 8.86 -11.82 10.33
C PRO A 21 8.92 -10.40 10.89
N GLN A 22 7.75 -9.90 11.29
CA GLN A 22 7.56 -8.60 11.92
C GLN A 22 7.17 -8.84 13.38
N TYR A 23 7.84 -8.17 14.30
CA TYR A 23 7.66 -8.38 15.74
C TYR A 23 7.12 -7.12 16.43
N HIS A 24 6.32 -7.33 17.47
CA HIS A 24 5.89 -6.26 18.37
C HIS A 24 7.11 -5.75 19.14
N ALA A 25 7.42 -4.45 19.01
CA ALA A 25 8.67 -3.86 19.51
C ALA A 25 8.86 -3.96 21.04
N LEU A 26 7.77 -3.99 21.82
CA LEU A 26 7.83 -4.13 23.28
C LEU A 26 7.78 -5.58 23.79
N THR A 27 6.85 -6.42 23.30
CA THR A 27 6.62 -7.78 23.79
C THR A 27 7.46 -8.84 23.07
N GLY A 28 7.98 -8.54 21.87
CA GLY A 28 8.69 -9.50 21.02
C GLY A 28 7.78 -10.50 20.30
N GLU A 29 6.46 -10.37 20.42
CA GLU A 29 5.51 -11.29 19.77
C GLU A 29 5.49 -11.12 18.25
N LEU A 30 5.34 -12.22 17.52
CA LEU A 30 5.22 -12.20 16.06
C LEU A 30 3.85 -11.64 15.65
N ILE A 31 3.84 -10.51 14.94
CA ILE A 31 2.61 -9.85 14.47
C ILE A 31 2.25 -10.20 13.02
N GLY A 32 3.23 -10.61 12.21
CA GLY A 32 2.99 -11.01 10.82
C GLY A 32 4.27 -11.25 10.03
N THR A 33 4.15 -11.52 8.74
CA THR A 33 5.29 -11.61 7.81
C THR A 33 5.07 -10.72 6.59
N ALA A 34 6.15 -10.15 6.05
CA ALA A 34 6.14 -9.32 4.85
C ALA A 34 7.03 -9.92 3.77
N SER A 35 6.54 -10.00 2.54
CA SER A 35 7.33 -10.45 1.39
C SER A 35 6.91 -9.68 0.13
N SER A 36 7.89 -9.40 -0.71
CA SER A 36 7.70 -8.91 -2.08
C SER A 36 8.37 -9.84 -3.10
N GLU A 37 8.81 -11.03 -2.68
CA GLU A 37 9.35 -12.05 -3.57
C GLU A 37 8.28 -12.49 -4.59
N GLY A 38 8.71 -12.88 -5.79
CA GLY A 38 7.79 -13.33 -6.86
C GLY A 38 7.03 -12.22 -7.58
N LEU A 39 7.11 -10.96 -7.13
CA LEU A 39 6.45 -9.85 -7.80
C LEU A 39 7.19 -9.42 -9.08
N ASP A 40 6.44 -9.26 -10.17
CA ASP A 40 6.96 -8.70 -11.42
C ASP A 40 7.03 -7.17 -11.34
N TYR A 41 8.20 -6.66 -10.93
CA TYR A 41 8.44 -5.22 -10.81
C TYR A 41 8.38 -4.47 -12.15
N ALA A 42 8.68 -5.13 -13.27
CA ALA A 42 8.58 -4.51 -14.59
C ALA A 42 7.11 -4.26 -14.94
N ALA A 43 6.25 -5.26 -14.73
CA ALA A 43 4.81 -5.12 -14.89
C ALA A 43 4.22 -4.06 -13.93
N ILE A 44 4.67 -4.03 -12.67
CA ILE A 44 4.22 -3.06 -11.66
C ILE A 44 4.52 -1.62 -12.11
N LEU A 45 5.76 -1.37 -12.54
CA LEU A 45 6.19 -0.07 -13.02
C LEU A 45 5.41 0.34 -14.28
N GLU A 46 5.24 -0.60 -15.20
CA GLU A 46 4.51 -0.38 -16.44
C GLU A 46 3.03 -0.06 -16.18
N TYR A 47 2.39 -0.76 -15.25
CA TYR A 47 1.03 -0.47 -14.82
C TYR A 47 0.89 0.95 -14.26
N GLY A 48 1.83 1.38 -13.41
CA GLY A 48 1.85 2.74 -12.88
C GLY A 48 1.96 3.79 -13.98
N ARG A 49 2.80 3.55 -14.99
CA ARG A 49 2.99 4.45 -16.14
C ARG A 49 1.79 4.50 -17.09
N LYS A 50 1.17 3.35 -17.37
CA LYS A 50 0.03 3.24 -18.31
C LYS A 50 -1.30 3.66 -17.70
N ASN A 51 -1.54 3.35 -16.43
CA ASN A 51 -2.84 3.58 -15.80
C ASN A 51 -2.82 4.79 -14.86
N GLY A 52 -1.91 4.80 -13.89
CA GLY A 52 -1.84 5.87 -12.87
C GLY A 52 -1.42 7.22 -13.45
N GLY A 53 -0.37 7.24 -14.28
CA GLY A 53 0.18 8.45 -14.88
C GLY A 53 -0.86 9.27 -15.67
N PRO A 54 -1.53 8.71 -16.70
CA PRO A 54 -2.56 9.41 -17.45
C PRO A 54 -3.75 9.84 -16.59
N ALA A 55 -4.20 9.01 -15.64
CA ALA A 55 -5.29 9.37 -14.74
C ALA A 55 -4.98 10.64 -13.92
N LEU A 56 -3.77 10.73 -13.35
CA LEU A 56 -3.34 11.89 -12.56
C LEU A 56 -3.01 13.11 -13.41
N ARG A 57 -2.46 12.92 -14.63
CA ARG A 57 -2.11 14.03 -15.54
C ARG A 57 -3.33 14.68 -16.19
N ARG A 58 -4.45 13.98 -16.31
CA ARG A 58 -5.73 14.58 -16.75
C ARG A 58 -6.31 15.57 -15.73
N MET A 59 -5.88 15.49 -14.47
CA MET A 59 -6.31 16.40 -13.41
C MET A 59 -5.47 17.69 -13.42
N THR A 60 -6.08 18.79 -13.03
CA THR A 60 -5.41 20.04 -12.69
C THR A 60 -4.73 19.96 -11.31
N PHE A 61 -3.84 20.90 -11.01
CA PHE A 61 -3.21 20.98 -9.69
C PHE A 61 -4.23 21.12 -8.54
N PRO A 62 -5.25 22.01 -8.63
CA PRO A 62 -6.27 22.12 -7.58
C PRO A 62 -7.07 20.83 -7.38
N GLU A 63 -7.40 20.10 -8.44
CA GLU A 63 -8.12 18.82 -8.33
C GLU A 63 -7.31 17.76 -7.59
N ARG A 64 -6.02 17.64 -7.90
CA ARG A 64 -5.12 16.77 -7.13
C ARG A 64 -5.00 17.23 -5.68
N GLY A 65 -4.98 18.54 -5.42
CA GLY A 65 -5.03 19.10 -4.06
C GLY A 65 -6.29 18.69 -3.29
N ARG A 66 -7.46 18.74 -3.93
CA ARG A 66 -8.72 18.27 -3.33
C ARG A 66 -8.72 16.76 -3.07
N MET A 67 -8.16 15.96 -3.98
CA MET A 67 -8.02 14.51 -3.80
C MET A 67 -7.14 14.18 -2.60
N LEU A 68 -6.00 14.88 -2.43
CA LEU A 68 -5.14 14.74 -1.26
C LEU A 68 -5.87 15.14 0.03
N LYS A 69 -6.64 16.23 0.02
CA LYS A 69 -7.45 16.64 1.18
C LYS A 69 -8.50 15.58 1.54
N ALA A 70 -9.18 15.00 0.55
CA ALA A 70 -10.15 13.94 0.78
C ALA A 70 -9.49 12.69 1.41
N LEU A 71 -8.31 12.29 0.93
CA LEU A 71 -7.53 11.21 1.53
C LEU A 71 -7.14 11.53 2.98
N ALA A 72 -6.66 12.75 3.25
CA ALA A 72 -6.28 13.16 4.60
C ALA A 72 -7.45 13.09 5.58
N LEU A 73 -8.64 13.57 5.18
CA LEU A 73 -9.84 13.47 6.01
C LEU A 73 -10.26 12.02 6.25
N TYR A 74 -10.23 11.19 5.20
CA TYR A 74 -10.53 9.75 5.33
C TYR A 74 -9.62 9.04 6.35
N LEU A 75 -8.32 9.37 6.35
CA LEU A 75 -7.36 8.82 7.32
C LEU A 75 -7.57 9.39 8.72
N LEU A 76 -7.88 10.68 8.84
CA LEU A 76 -8.12 11.35 10.13
C LEU A 76 -9.30 10.72 10.88
N ASP A 77 -10.40 10.45 10.18
CA ASP A 77 -11.59 9.82 10.74
C ASP A 77 -11.30 8.42 11.33
N ARG A 78 -10.21 7.77 10.91
CA ARG A 78 -9.81 6.42 11.31
C ARG A 78 -8.60 6.39 12.23
N LYS A 79 -8.08 7.54 12.66
CA LYS A 79 -6.82 7.64 13.41
C LYS A 79 -6.78 6.73 14.64
N GLU A 80 -7.88 6.65 15.39
CA GLU A 80 -7.97 5.86 16.61
C GLU A 80 -7.72 4.37 16.38
N GLN A 81 -8.03 3.85 15.19
CA GLN A 81 -7.71 2.46 14.83
C GLN A 81 -6.21 2.27 14.57
N TYR A 82 -5.52 3.27 14.04
CA TYR A 82 -4.09 3.17 13.70
C TYR A 82 -3.16 3.32 14.90
N TYR A 83 -3.65 3.87 16.02
CA TYR A 83 -2.90 4.03 17.26
C TYR A 83 -3.06 2.86 18.25
N ARG A 84 -3.91 1.89 17.94
CA ARG A 84 -4.08 0.66 18.72
C ARG A 84 -3.07 -0.40 18.28
#